data_AF-A0A933ZZR6-F1
#
_entry.id   AF-A0A933ZZR6-F1
#
_cell.length_a   1.000
_cell.length_b   1.000
_cell.length_c   1.000
_cell.angle_alpha   90.00
_cell.angle_beta   90.00
_cell.angle_gamma   90.00
#
_symmetry.space_group_name_H-M   'P 1'
#
loop_
_entity.id
_entity.type
_entity.pdbx_description
1 polymer ?
#
loop_
_entity_poly.entity_id
_entity_poly.type
_entity_poly.pdbx_seq_one_letter_code
_entity_poly.pdbx_strand_id
1 'polypeptide(L)'
;MSPAVPDTLFAKALDALQTPVLVYDPELKVRYANAAALRLSDEQESGLRHWPGTSGELLRCVNARVGPSGCGSSEACRTCSLRRMITEAFTTQTMVRQSMVLMRDTPLGPEERHVRAVASPFRHEGQLRVLVELVDQSEAVALRNLLPLCSRCGAQREDEGYRAAVGDYFAAHPEVVTQAAWCERCREGRSEPPSAAPPEG
;
A
#
# COMPACT_ATOMS: atom_id res chain seq x y z
N MET A 1 -12.75 -26.17 -18.62
CA MET A 1 -13.20 -24.79 -18.87
C MET A 1 -13.94 -24.32 -17.61
N SER A 2 -13.35 -23.42 -16.83
CA SER A 2 -14.01 -22.85 -15.65
C SER A 2 -15.02 -21.81 -16.15
N PRO A 3 -16.28 -21.82 -15.68
CA PRO A 3 -17.28 -20.90 -16.19
C PRO A 3 -16.88 -19.48 -15.79
N ALA A 4 -16.88 -18.57 -16.76
CA ALA A 4 -16.74 -17.16 -16.51
C ALA A 4 -17.78 -16.75 -15.47
N VAL A 5 -17.35 -16.21 -14.32
CA VAL A 5 -18.22 -15.54 -13.35
C VAL A 5 -19.14 -14.61 -14.13
N PRO A 6 -20.47 -14.84 -14.14
CA PRO A 6 -21.37 -14.04 -14.95
C PRO A 6 -21.25 -12.57 -14.57
N ASP A 7 -21.53 -11.72 -15.55
CA ASP A 7 -21.49 -10.25 -15.51
C ASP A 7 -22.58 -9.70 -14.55
N THR A 8 -22.46 -10.08 -13.28
CA THR A 8 -23.45 -9.92 -12.21
C THR A 8 -23.39 -8.53 -11.62
N LEU A 9 -24.50 -8.11 -10.98
CA LEU A 9 -24.54 -6.89 -10.18
C LEU A 9 -23.38 -6.83 -9.16
N PHE A 10 -22.97 -7.98 -8.61
CA PHE A 10 -21.83 -8.09 -7.70
C PHE A 10 -20.51 -7.62 -8.35
N ALA A 11 -20.15 -8.17 -9.51
CA ALA A 11 -18.93 -7.77 -10.22
C ALA A 11 -18.96 -6.29 -10.62
N LYS A 12 -20.11 -5.80 -11.11
CA LYS A 12 -20.28 -4.39 -11.47
C LYS A 12 -20.17 -3.45 -10.26
N ALA A 13 -20.70 -3.85 -9.11
CA ALA A 13 -20.61 -3.07 -7.88
C ALA A 13 -19.16 -2.98 -7.38
N LEU A 14 -18.42 -4.08 -7.40
CA LEU A 14 -17.01 -4.09 -7.00
C LEU A 14 -16.10 -3.34 -7.99
N ASP A 15 -16.39 -3.37 -9.28
CA ASP A 15 -15.66 -2.59 -10.29
C ASP A 15 -15.93 -1.09 -10.22
N ALA A 16 -17.10 -0.69 -9.70
CA ALA A 16 -17.39 0.72 -9.43
C ALA A 16 -16.54 1.27 -8.28
N LEU A 17 -15.94 0.41 -7.44
CA LEU A 17 -15.02 0.82 -6.38
C LEU A 17 -13.68 1.25 -6.98
N GLN A 18 -13.19 2.40 -6.52
CA GLN A 18 -11.86 2.89 -6.87
C GLN A 18 -10.75 2.25 -6.04
N THR A 19 -11.10 1.58 -4.94
CA THR A 19 -10.17 0.84 -4.09
C THR A 19 -9.91 -0.55 -4.66
N PRO A 20 -8.64 -1.01 -4.68
CA PRO A 20 -8.32 -2.40 -5.01
C PRO A 20 -9.05 -3.41 -4.12
N VAL A 21 -9.79 -4.31 -4.76
CA VAL A 21 -10.50 -5.42 -4.11
C VAL A 21 -10.11 -6.74 -4.75
N LEU A 22 -9.77 -7.72 -3.91
CA LEU A 22 -9.40 -9.08 -4.28
C LEU A 22 -10.29 -10.07 -3.55
N VAL A 23 -10.69 -11.16 -4.19
CA VAL A 23 -11.42 -12.26 -3.52
C VAL A 23 -10.58 -13.51 -3.57
N TYR A 24 -10.38 -14.12 -2.41
CA TYR A 24 -9.57 -15.32 -2.22
C TYR A 24 -10.43 -16.56 -1.98
N ASP A 25 -9.90 -17.71 -2.39
CA ASP A 25 -10.32 -19.02 -1.93
C ASP A 25 -9.49 -19.52 -0.73
N PRO A 26 -9.89 -20.62 -0.06
CA PRO A 26 -9.13 -21.19 1.05
C PRO A 26 -7.70 -21.61 0.67
N GLU A 27 -7.44 -21.90 -0.61
CA GLU A 27 -6.12 -22.18 -1.17
C GLU A 27 -5.29 -20.90 -1.46
N LEU A 28 -5.79 -19.73 -1.06
CA LEU A 28 -5.17 -18.40 -1.24
C LEU A 28 -4.98 -17.99 -2.70
N LYS A 29 -5.76 -18.56 -3.61
CA LYS A 29 -5.81 -18.15 -5.01
C LYS A 29 -6.78 -16.99 -5.18
N VAL A 30 -6.37 -16.00 -5.97
CA VAL A 30 -7.24 -14.89 -6.37
C VAL A 30 -8.30 -15.43 -7.33
N ARG A 31 -9.57 -15.34 -6.93
CA ARG A 31 -10.72 -15.74 -7.74
C ARG A 31 -11.40 -14.58 -8.45
N TYR A 32 -11.22 -13.38 -7.91
CA TYR A 32 -11.69 -12.15 -8.52
C TYR A 32 -10.77 -11.00 -8.11
N ALA A 33 -10.55 -10.07 -9.03
CA ALA A 33 -9.88 -8.81 -8.81
C ALA A 33 -10.71 -7.74 -9.53
N ASN A 34 -11.08 -6.66 -8.83
CA ASN A 34 -11.78 -5.56 -9.48
C ASN A 34 -10.84 -4.76 -10.39
N ALA A 35 -11.42 -3.87 -11.20
CA ALA A 35 -10.65 -2.99 -12.08
C ALA A 35 -9.52 -2.22 -11.36
N ALA A 36 -9.76 -1.77 -10.12
CA ALA A 36 -8.74 -1.09 -9.32
C ALA A 36 -7.57 -1.98 -8.90
N ALA A 37 -7.83 -3.24 -8.56
CA ALA A 37 -6.79 -4.20 -8.23
C ALA A 37 -5.97 -4.61 -9.46
N LEU A 38 -6.60 -4.78 -10.62
CA LEU A 38 -5.89 -5.12 -11.86
C LEU A 38 -4.92 -4.03 -12.31
N ARG A 39 -5.26 -2.75 -12.08
CA ARG A 39 -4.35 -1.62 -12.32
C ARG A 39 -3.07 -1.64 -11.46
N LEU A 40 -3.02 -2.48 -10.41
CA LEU A 40 -1.78 -2.71 -9.65
C LEU A 40 -0.79 -3.59 -10.41
N SER A 41 -1.24 -4.34 -11.42
CA SER A 41 -0.40 -5.14 -12.30
C SER A 41 0.06 -4.34 -13.52
N ASP A 42 1.07 -4.87 -14.23
CA ASP A 42 1.52 -4.30 -15.51
C ASP A 42 0.53 -4.60 -16.67
N GLU A 43 -0.50 -5.42 -16.42
CA GLU A 43 -1.55 -5.73 -17.40
C GLU A 43 -2.70 -4.71 -17.29
N GLN A 44 -2.61 -3.64 -18.09
CA GLN A 44 -3.64 -2.60 -18.16
C GLN A 44 -4.91 -3.01 -18.92
N GLU A 45 -4.89 -4.09 -19.71
CA GLU A 45 -5.88 -4.30 -20.77
C GLU A 45 -6.40 -5.73 -20.94
N SER A 46 -6.29 -6.60 -19.95
CA SER A 46 -6.73 -7.99 -20.20
C SER A 46 -8.26 -8.16 -20.22
N GLY A 47 -9.04 -7.20 -19.69
CA GLY A 47 -10.49 -7.38 -19.50
C GLY A 47 -10.82 -8.62 -18.66
N LEU A 48 -9.81 -9.25 -18.05
CA LEU A 48 -9.92 -10.50 -17.34
C LEU A 48 -10.44 -10.17 -15.95
N ARG A 49 -11.72 -10.49 -15.73
CA ARG A 49 -12.34 -10.50 -14.38
C ARG A 49 -11.74 -11.58 -13.46
N HIS A 50 -10.84 -12.42 -14.00
CA HIS A 50 -10.16 -13.52 -13.34
C HIS A 50 -8.65 -13.32 -13.46
N TRP A 51 -7.96 -13.28 -12.33
CA TRP A 51 -6.50 -13.23 -12.32
C TRP A 51 -5.93 -14.67 -12.41
N PRO A 52 -5.23 -15.05 -13.49
CA PRO A 52 -4.69 -16.40 -13.63
C PRO A 52 -3.39 -16.61 -12.85
N GLY A 53 -2.71 -15.52 -12.46
CA GLY A 53 -1.44 -15.55 -11.75
C GLY A 53 -1.59 -15.67 -10.23
N THR A 54 -0.48 -15.42 -9.54
CA THR A 54 -0.42 -15.37 -8.08
C THR A 54 -0.69 -13.96 -7.53
N SER A 55 -1.07 -13.86 -6.25
CA SER A 55 -1.24 -12.57 -5.57
C SER A 55 0.00 -11.69 -5.64
N GLY A 56 1.18 -12.31 -5.51
CA GLY A 56 2.45 -11.58 -5.57
C GLY A 56 2.65 -10.91 -6.92
N GLU A 57 2.31 -11.59 -8.02
CA GLU A 57 2.41 -11.01 -9.36
C GLU A 57 1.42 -9.86 -9.57
N LEU A 58 0.16 -10.02 -9.13
CA LEU A 58 -0.85 -8.97 -9.24
C LEU A 58 -0.44 -7.70 -8.48
N LEU A 59 0.12 -7.89 -7.28
CA LEU A 59 0.55 -6.79 -6.41
C LEU A 59 1.96 -6.28 -6.75
N ARG A 60 2.64 -6.92 -7.71
CA ARG A 60 4.05 -6.68 -8.08
C ARG A 60 4.98 -6.80 -6.87
N CYS A 61 4.72 -7.72 -5.96
CA CYS A 61 5.56 -7.96 -4.79
C CYS A 61 6.98 -8.36 -5.24
N VAL A 62 8.02 -7.74 -4.66
CA VAL A 62 9.43 -8.08 -4.94
C VAL A 62 9.76 -9.56 -4.71
N ASN A 63 8.97 -10.26 -3.90
CA ASN A 63 9.13 -11.68 -3.59
C ASN A 63 8.31 -12.61 -4.50
N ALA A 64 7.53 -12.08 -5.44
CA ALA A 64 6.57 -12.85 -6.24
C ALA A 64 7.21 -13.96 -7.08
N ARG A 65 8.45 -13.75 -7.54
CA ARG A 65 9.19 -14.68 -8.41
C ARG A 65 10.47 -15.24 -7.77
N VAL A 66 10.69 -15.00 -6.47
CA VAL A 66 11.92 -15.40 -5.77
C VAL A 66 11.92 -16.89 -5.41
N GLY A 67 10.76 -17.42 -5.02
CA GLY A 67 10.64 -18.82 -4.60
C GLY A 67 10.51 -19.79 -5.79
N PRO A 68 10.83 -21.08 -5.60
CA PRO A 68 10.79 -22.09 -6.67
C PRO A 68 9.39 -22.33 -7.28
N SER A 69 8.32 -22.07 -6.52
CA SER A 69 6.93 -22.11 -6.99
C SER A 69 6.30 -20.72 -7.06
N GLY A 70 7.11 -19.65 -7.01
CA GLY A 70 6.66 -18.26 -7.00
C GLY A 70 6.13 -17.79 -5.64
N CYS A 71 5.11 -16.92 -5.68
CA CYS A 71 4.53 -16.30 -4.49
C CYS A 71 4.07 -17.37 -3.48
N GLY A 72 4.45 -17.20 -2.21
CA GLY A 72 4.12 -18.14 -1.14
C GLY A 72 5.18 -19.20 -0.86
N SER A 73 6.19 -19.35 -1.73
CA SER A 73 7.19 -20.41 -1.63
C SER A 73 8.62 -19.94 -1.28
N SER A 74 8.86 -18.64 -1.11
CA SER A 74 10.15 -18.12 -0.60
C SER A 74 10.15 -18.00 0.92
N GLU A 75 11.33 -17.90 1.55
CA GLU A 75 11.44 -17.71 3.00
C GLU A 75 10.73 -16.42 3.47
N ALA A 76 10.87 -15.32 2.71
CA ALA A 76 10.17 -14.06 2.97
C ALA A 76 8.64 -14.21 2.96
N CYS A 77 8.10 -15.20 2.23
CA CYS A 77 6.66 -15.45 2.20
C CYS A 77 6.11 -16.11 3.47
N ARG A 78 6.97 -16.63 4.36
CA ARG A 78 6.55 -17.25 5.63
C ARG A 78 6.05 -16.21 6.64
N THR A 79 6.58 -15.00 6.57
CA THR A 79 6.20 -13.86 7.41
C THR A 79 5.35 -12.82 6.66
N CYS A 80 4.84 -13.18 5.47
CA CYS A 80 4.01 -12.30 4.66
C CYS A 80 2.72 -11.91 5.40
N SER A 81 2.61 -10.60 5.71
CA SER A 81 1.48 -10.04 6.45
C SER A 81 0.15 -10.25 5.73
N LEU A 82 0.10 -10.05 4.41
CA LEU A 82 -1.10 -10.29 3.60
C LEU A 82 -1.57 -11.74 3.70
N ARG A 83 -0.65 -12.70 3.54
CA ARG A 83 -0.94 -14.13 3.63
C ARG A 83 -1.51 -14.48 5.00
N ARG A 84 -0.83 -14.07 6.08
CA ARG A 84 -1.25 -14.34 7.45
C ARG A 84 -2.64 -13.77 7.73
N MET A 85 -2.89 -12.53 7.33
CA MET A 85 -4.20 -11.87 7.51
C MET A 85 -5.33 -12.63 6.81
N ILE A 86 -5.12 -13.08 5.56
CA ILE A 86 -6.13 -13.84 4.82
C ILE A 86 -6.37 -15.21 5.48
N THR A 87 -5.30 -15.91 5.84
CA THR A 87 -5.39 -17.21 6.53
C THR A 87 -6.11 -17.08 7.88
N GLU A 88 -5.85 -16.01 8.64
CA GLU A 88 -6.55 -15.72 9.88
C GLU A 88 -8.05 -15.51 9.62
N ALA A 89 -8.41 -14.66 8.64
CA ALA A 89 -9.81 -14.42 8.29
C ALA A 89 -10.56 -15.69 7.86
N PHE A 90 -9.91 -16.61 7.13
CA PHE A 90 -10.48 -17.93 6.82
C PHE A 90 -10.68 -18.79 8.06
N THR A 91 -9.70 -18.80 8.96
CA THR A 91 -9.67 -19.65 10.15
C THR A 91 -10.70 -19.20 11.18
N THR A 92 -10.75 -17.90 11.47
CA THR A 92 -11.62 -17.33 12.49
C THR A 92 -13.02 -17.01 11.97
N GLN A 93 -13.17 -16.91 10.64
CA GLN A 93 -14.39 -16.40 9.99
C GLN A 93 -14.80 -15.02 10.51
N THR A 94 -13.82 -14.24 10.98
CA THR A 94 -14.00 -12.85 11.39
C THR A 94 -13.21 -11.92 10.48
N MET A 95 -13.62 -10.66 10.46
CA MET A 95 -12.93 -9.62 9.73
C MET A 95 -11.60 -9.28 10.42
N VAL A 96 -10.51 -9.26 9.66
CA VAL A 96 -9.16 -8.93 10.12
C VAL A 96 -8.71 -7.64 9.43
N ARG A 97 -8.06 -6.74 10.20
CA ARG A 97 -7.49 -5.50 9.66
C ARG A 97 -6.01 -5.42 10.00
N GLN A 98 -5.19 -5.08 9.02
CA GLN A 98 -3.76 -4.95 9.23
C GLN A 98 -3.17 -3.84 8.37
N SER A 99 -2.33 -2.99 8.97
CA SER A 99 -1.41 -2.13 8.23
C SER A 99 -0.12 -2.90 7.94
N MET A 100 0.37 -2.81 6.72
CA MET A 100 1.59 -3.51 6.28
C MET A 100 2.38 -2.66 5.29
N VAL A 101 3.64 -3.03 5.12
CA VAL A 101 4.49 -2.50 4.06
C VAL A 101 4.49 -3.50 2.90
N LEU A 102 4.12 -3.03 1.71
CA LEU A 102 4.20 -3.77 0.47
C LEU A 102 5.39 -3.22 -0.33
N MET A 103 6.41 -4.05 -0.51
CA MET A 103 7.52 -3.74 -1.42
C MET A 103 7.13 -4.16 -2.83
N ARG A 104 6.96 -3.18 -3.72
CA ARG A 104 6.60 -3.38 -5.11
C ARG A 104 7.83 -3.30 -6.00
N ASP A 105 7.94 -4.21 -6.95
CA ASP A 105 8.98 -4.21 -7.97
C ASP A 105 8.52 -3.31 -9.14
N THR A 106 9.21 -2.19 -9.37
CA THR A 106 8.86 -1.23 -10.42
C THR A 106 9.99 -1.09 -11.45
N PRO A 107 9.74 -0.54 -12.65
CA PRO A 107 10.82 -0.31 -13.62
C PRO A 107 11.92 0.63 -13.10
N LEU A 108 11.62 1.46 -12.09
CA LEU A 108 12.57 2.36 -11.44
C LEU A 108 13.28 1.72 -10.23
N GLY A 109 12.94 0.47 -9.91
CA GLY A 109 13.44 -0.29 -8.76
C GLY A 109 12.37 -0.59 -7.71
N PRO A 110 12.76 -1.21 -6.57
CA PRO A 110 11.85 -1.52 -5.48
C PRO A 110 11.26 -0.26 -4.86
N GLU A 111 9.95 -0.27 -4.65
CA GLU A 111 9.16 0.83 -4.14
C GLU A 111 8.39 0.41 -2.89
N GLU A 112 8.48 1.21 -1.84
CA GLU A 112 7.74 0.98 -0.60
C GLU A 112 6.32 1.56 -0.68
N ARG A 113 5.33 0.77 -0.24
CA ARG A 113 3.95 1.23 -0.05
C ARG A 113 3.40 0.85 1.31
N HIS A 114 2.90 1.84 2.04
CA HIS A 114 2.16 1.60 3.28
C HIS A 114 0.70 1.32 2.96
N VAL A 115 0.28 0.08 3.16
CA VAL A 115 -1.05 -0.38 2.79
C VAL A 115 -1.85 -0.75 4.04
N ARG A 116 -3.07 -0.23 4.16
CA ARG A 116 -4.06 -0.77 5.09
C ARG A 116 -4.91 -1.80 4.36
N ALA A 117 -4.89 -3.03 4.84
CA ALA A 117 -5.68 -4.12 4.31
C ALA A 117 -6.81 -4.49 5.25
N VAL A 118 -7.96 -4.87 4.69
CA VAL A 118 -9.11 -5.41 5.41
C VAL A 118 -9.52 -6.73 4.75
N ALA A 119 -9.39 -7.84 5.47
CA ALA A 119 -9.85 -9.15 5.04
C ALA A 119 -11.21 -9.46 5.68
N SER A 120 -12.24 -9.62 4.85
CA SER A 120 -13.62 -9.87 5.28
C SER A 120 -14.10 -11.23 4.72
N PRO A 121 -14.28 -12.25 5.58
CA PRO A 121 -14.80 -13.53 5.14
C PRO A 121 -16.29 -13.43 4.80
N PHE A 122 -16.72 -14.14 3.75
CA PHE A 122 -18.11 -14.23 3.36
C PHE A 122 -18.40 -15.59 2.69
N ARG A 123 -19.68 -15.97 2.64
CA ARG A 123 -20.12 -17.17 1.91
C ARG A 123 -20.82 -16.76 0.63
N HIS A 124 -20.47 -17.43 -0.47
CA HIS A 124 -21.15 -17.32 -1.76
C HIS A 124 -21.29 -18.72 -2.34
N GLU A 125 -22.52 -19.10 -2.72
CA GLU A 125 -22.83 -20.45 -3.23
C GLU A 125 -22.33 -21.59 -2.32
N GLY A 126 -22.45 -21.39 -0.99
CA GLY A 126 -22.00 -22.36 0.02
C GLY A 126 -20.47 -22.39 0.24
N GLN A 127 -19.68 -21.73 -0.61
CA GLN A 127 -18.23 -21.68 -0.50
C GLN A 127 -17.79 -20.50 0.35
N LEU A 128 -16.85 -20.73 1.27
CA LEU A 128 -16.20 -19.68 2.05
C LEU A 128 -15.17 -18.96 1.17
N ARG A 129 -15.22 -17.63 1.18
CA ARG A 129 -14.30 -16.74 0.48
C ARG A 129 -13.84 -15.65 1.43
N VAL A 130 -12.74 -14.99 1.10
CA VAL A 130 -12.28 -13.79 1.82
C VAL A 130 -12.12 -12.66 0.81
N LEU A 131 -12.86 -11.57 1.01
CA LEU A 131 -12.68 -10.31 0.28
C LEU A 131 -11.58 -9.51 0.98
N VAL A 132 -10.59 -9.05 0.23
CA VAL A 132 -9.52 -8.18 0.70
C VAL A 132 -9.61 -6.85 0.01
N GLU A 133 -9.77 -5.79 0.78
CA GLU A 133 -9.62 -4.41 0.34
C GLU A 133 -8.20 -3.93 0.68
N LEU A 134 -7.54 -3.22 -0.22
CA LEU A 134 -6.22 -2.61 -0.02
C LEU A 134 -6.29 -1.10 -0.24
N VAL A 135 -5.92 -0.32 0.77
CA VAL A 135 -5.86 1.15 0.70
C VAL A 135 -4.42 1.59 0.86
N ASP A 136 -3.88 2.28 -0.14
CA ASP A 136 -2.58 2.95 -0.04
C ASP A 136 -2.70 4.16 0.91
N GLN A 137 -1.85 4.19 1.91
CA GLN A 137 -1.77 5.25 2.91
C GLN A 137 -0.37 5.87 2.96
N SER A 138 0.47 5.64 1.94
CA SER A 138 1.87 6.07 1.91
C SER A 138 2.00 7.58 2.11
N GLU A 139 1.16 8.37 1.45
CA GLU A 139 1.13 9.83 1.61
C GLU A 139 0.75 10.23 3.04
N ALA A 140 -0.30 9.62 3.61
CA ALA A 140 -0.72 9.90 4.98
C ALA A 140 0.37 9.52 6.01
N VAL A 141 1.14 8.46 5.75
CA VAL A 141 2.29 8.08 6.57
C VAL A 141 3.43 9.09 6.41
N ALA A 142 3.75 9.49 5.18
CA ALA A 142 4.76 10.49 4.90
C ALA A 142 4.45 11.81 5.62
N LEU A 143 3.24 12.36 5.43
CA LEU A 143 2.79 13.60 6.08
C LEU A 143 2.83 13.52 7.61
N ARG A 144 2.47 12.38 8.21
CA ARG A 144 2.59 12.19 9.67
C ARG A 144 4.04 12.21 10.14
N ASN A 145 4.96 11.68 9.34
CA ASN A 145 6.39 11.72 9.64
C ASN A 145 6.99 13.13 9.46
N LEU A 146 6.33 14.01 8.71
CA LEU A 146 6.67 15.44 8.61
C LEU A 146 6.12 16.28 9.76
N LEU A 147 5.35 15.72 10.70
CA LEU A 147 4.98 16.47 11.90
C LEU A 147 6.27 16.76 12.68
N PRO A 148 6.59 18.03 12.93
CA PRO A 148 7.85 18.37 13.59
C PRO A 148 7.83 18.01 15.07
N LEU A 149 6.83 17.31 15.61
CA LEU A 149 6.70 17.11 17.06
C LEU A 149 7.08 15.69 17.47
N CYS A 150 7.94 15.56 18.47
CA CYS A 150 8.23 14.28 19.10
C CYS A 150 6.97 13.70 19.78
N SER A 151 6.54 12.49 19.43
CA SER A 151 5.36 11.85 20.03
C SER A 151 5.50 11.54 21.53
N ARG A 152 6.74 11.61 22.07
CA ARG A 152 7.03 11.40 23.49
C ARG A 152 7.01 12.70 24.30
N CYS A 153 7.62 13.78 23.81
CA CYS A 153 7.80 15.03 24.58
C CYS A 153 7.15 16.27 23.95
N GLY A 154 6.66 16.18 22.71
CA GLY A 154 6.07 17.29 21.97
C GLY A 154 7.06 18.34 21.47
N ALA A 155 8.37 18.16 21.65
CA ALA A 155 9.38 19.11 21.19
C ALA A 155 9.51 19.11 19.65
N GLN A 156 9.89 20.27 19.09
CA GLN A 156 10.15 20.41 17.66
C GLN A 156 11.40 19.62 17.25
N ARG A 157 11.33 18.85 16.16
CA ARG A 157 12.45 18.17 15.53
C ARG A 157 13.16 19.14 14.61
N GLU A 158 14.46 19.27 14.80
CA GLU A 158 15.32 20.16 14.00
C GLU A 158 16.51 19.42 13.37
N ASP A 159 16.55 18.09 13.51
CA ASP A 159 17.64 17.27 13.02
C ASP A 159 17.79 17.35 11.49
N GLU A 160 19.03 17.26 11.00
CA GLU A 160 19.37 17.43 9.58
C GLU A 160 18.65 16.40 8.70
N GLY A 161 18.48 15.17 9.19
CA GLY A 161 17.72 14.11 8.51
C GLY A 161 16.24 14.43 8.36
N TYR A 162 15.60 15.01 9.39
CA TYR A 162 14.24 15.51 9.31
C TYR A 162 14.08 16.63 8.28
N ARG A 163 14.99 17.61 8.25
CA ARG A 163 14.94 18.72 7.27
C ARG A 163 15.08 18.20 5.83
N ALA A 164 15.97 17.24 5.60
CA ALA A 164 16.13 16.59 4.30
C ALA A 164 14.83 15.87 3.88
N ALA A 165 14.24 15.04 4.75
CA ALA A 165 13.00 14.32 4.46
C ALA A 165 11.80 15.24 4.16
N VAL A 166 11.67 16.38 4.87
CA VAL A 166 10.68 17.41 4.57
C VAL A 166 10.92 18.02 3.19
N GLY A 167 12.18 18.38 2.88
CA GLY A 167 12.56 18.93 1.58
C GLY A 167 12.26 17.98 0.42
N ASP A 168 12.64 16.71 0.55
CA ASP A 168 12.42 15.67 -0.45
C ASP A 168 10.93 15.48 -0.75
N TYR A 169 10.08 15.48 0.30
CA TYR A 169 8.63 15.36 0.12
C TYR A 169 8.06 16.55 -0.67
N PHE A 170 8.36 17.79 -0.29
CA PHE A 170 7.84 18.97 -1.01
C PHE A 170 8.40 19.08 -2.44
N ALA A 171 9.63 18.63 -2.69
CA ALA A 171 10.20 18.58 -4.03
C ALA A 171 9.47 17.56 -4.92
N ALA A 172 9.07 16.43 -4.36
CA ALA A 172 8.30 15.39 -5.06
C ALA A 172 6.82 15.74 -5.26
N HIS A 173 6.27 16.66 -4.45
CA HIS A 173 4.85 17.02 -4.40
C HIS A 173 4.60 18.53 -4.61
N PRO A 174 4.87 19.08 -5.81
CA PRO A 174 4.71 20.52 -6.10
C PRO A 174 3.26 21.03 -5.98
N GLU A 175 2.27 20.13 -6.05
CA GLU A 175 0.85 20.41 -5.82
C GLU A 175 0.51 20.73 -4.36
N VAL A 176 1.37 20.33 -3.42
CA VAL A 176 1.22 20.69 -2.01
C VAL A 176 1.61 22.16 -1.88
N VAL A 177 0.61 23.02 -2.06
CA VAL A 177 0.75 24.46 -1.85
C VAL A 177 1.09 24.66 -0.38
N THR A 178 2.37 24.89 -0.09
CA THR A 178 2.74 25.51 1.17
C THR A 178 1.98 26.82 1.21
N GLN A 179 1.08 26.98 2.19
CA GLN A 179 0.49 28.28 2.43
C GLN A 179 1.68 29.21 2.62
N ALA A 180 1.82 30.17 1.70
CA ALA A 180 2.98 31.06 1.58
C ALA A 180 3.05 32.04 2.77
N ALA A 181 3.06 31.53 3.99
CA ALA A 181 3.60 32.21 5.13
C ALA A 181 5.12 32.04 5.01
N TRP A 182 5.74 32.93 4.23
CA TRP A 182 7.17 33.15 4.32
C TRP A 182 7.50 33.27 5.81
N CYS A 183 8.42 32.46 6.30
CA CYS A 183 8.90 32.62 7.66
C CYS A 183 9.51 34.03 7.79
N GLU A 184 9.62 34.54 9.01
CA GLU A 184 10.08 35.90 9.27
C GLU A 184 11.42 36.22 8.59
N ARG A 185 12.35 35.25 8.56
CA ARG A 185 13.64 35.38 7.84
C ARG A 185 13.47 35.56 6.32
N CYS A 186 12.61 34.77 5.71
CA CYS A 186 12.32 34.91 4.28
C CYS A 186 11.62 36.25 4.01
N ARG A 187 10.70 36.70 4.88
CA ARG A 187 10.05 38.03 4.77
C ARG A 187 11.07 39.17 4.81
N GLU A 188 12.16 38.98 5.53
CA GLU A 188 13.30 39.90 5.60
C GLU A 188 14.32 39.74 4.46
N GLY A 189 13.99 38.96 3.41
CA GLY A 189 14.83 38.82 2.22
C GLY A 189 16.01 37.86 2.37
N ARG A 190 16.09 37.08 3.46
CA ARG A 190 17.14 36.07 3.66
C ARG A 190 16.70 34.72 3.10
N SER A 191 17.30 34.29 1.99
CA SER A 191 17.00 33.01 1.31
C SER A 191 17.87 31.84 1.77
N GLU A 192 18.97 32.09 2.49
CA GLU A 192 19.88 31.05 2.92
C GLU A 192 19.45 30.39 4.25
N PRO A 193 19.51 29.05 4.36
CA PRO A 193 19.22 28.35 5.61
C PRO A 193 20.17 28.83 6.73
N PRO A 194 19.71 28.83 8.00
CA PRO A 194 20.59 29.23 9.09
C PRO A 194 21.75 28.24 9.19
N SER A 195 23.00 28.71 9.30
CA SER A 195 24.12 27.80 9.53
C SER A 195 23.87 27.07 10.85
N ALA A 196 24.01 25.74 10.84
CA ALA A 196 23.94 24.95 12.06
C ALA A 196 24.91 25.56 13.09
N ALA A 197 24.40 25.91 14.27
CA ALA A 197 25.27 26.34 15.36
C ALA A 197 26.27 25.20 15.64
N PRO A 198 27.56 25.50 15.86
CA PRO A 198 28.51 24.47 16.25
C PRO A 198 28.03 23.81 17.55
N PRO A 199 28.26 22.51 17.74
CA PRO A 199 27.88 21.83 18.97
C PRO A 199 28.53 22.54 20.16
N GLU A 200 27.71 22.95 21.13
CA GLU A 200 28.20 23.47 22.40
C GLU A 200 29.01 22.36 23.08
N GLY A 201 30.27 22.67 23.42
CA GLY A 201 31.29 21.74 23.88
C GLY A 201 31.12 21.22 25.30
#